data_AF-A0A1H2CVS2-F1
#
_entry.id   AF-A0A1H2CVS2-F1
#
_cell.length_a   1.000
_cell.length_b   1.000
_cell.length_c   1.000
_cell.angle_alpha   90.00
_cell.angle_beta   90.00
_cell.angle_gamma   90.00
#
_symmetry.space_group_name_H-M   'P 1'
#
loop_
_entity.id
_entity.type
_entity.pdbx_description
1 polymer ?
#
loop_
_entity_poly.entity_id
_entity_poly.type
_entity_poly.pdbx_seq_one_letter_code
_entity_poly.pdbx_strand_id
1 'polypeptide(L)'
;MGLRDYPPAAQIHRPDCPGISQGTLPELTTAEIARSHPNAVMHNCYHFHQNTAGVVEPVVYPPHDYKPSTNKPADARRPLCATCRGTHGDQQVEGAGLLLPTRGQRILLPGESSGGIPGGGLILPGNR
;
A
#
# COMPACT_ATOMS: atom_id res chain seq x y z
N MET A 1 23.71 7.62 11.44
CA MET A 1 22.48 7.24 10.70
C MET A 1 21.34 8.04 11.30
N GLY A 2 20.53 8.72 10.49
CA GLY A 2 19.39 9.51 10.99
C GLY A 2 18.20 8.63 11.37
N LEU A 3 17.34 9.14 12.25
CA LEU A 3 16.09 8.45 12.63
C LEU A 3 15.11 8.40 11.45
N ARG A 4 14.50 7.24 11.20
CA ARG A 4 13.52 7.00 10.12
C ARG A 4 12.20 6.41 10.61
N ASP A 5 11.14 6.69 9.87
CA ASP A 5 9.90 5.93 9.96
C ASP A 5 10.01 4.65 9.12
N TYR A 6 9.32 3.60 9.56
CA TYR A 6 9.29 2.30 8.91
C TYR A 6 7.92 2.08 8.28
N PRO A 7 7.83 1.76 6.97
CA PRO A 7 6.56 1.33 6.38
C PRO A 7 6.13 -0.03 6.96
N PRO A 8 4.87 -0.45 6.75
CA PRO A 8 4.47 -1.83 7.03
C PRO A 8 5.41 -2.84 6.36
N ALA A 9 5.71 -3.94 7.05
CA ALA A 9 6.68 -4.91 6.58
C ALA A 9 6.20 -5.65 5.34
N ALA A 10 7.04 -5.64 4.31
CA ALA A 10 6.92 -6.54 3.18
C ALA A 10 7.28 -7.99 3.58
N GLN A 11 6.93 -8.94 2.71
CA GLN A 11 7.38 -10.32 2.78
C GLN A 11 8.49 -10.56 1.75
N ILE A 12 9.55 -11.25 2.15
CA ILE A 12 10.68 -11.58 1.27
C ILE A 12 10.57 -13.01 0.81
N HIS A 13 10.64 -13.20 -0.50
CA HIS A 13 10.59 -14.51 -1.14
C HIS A 13 11.81 -14.75 -2.02
N ARG A 14 12.04 -16.01 -2.39
CA ARG A 14 12.81 -16.31 -3.60
C ARG A 14 12.03 -15.89 -4.85
N PRO A 15 12.69 -15.53 -5.96
CA PRO A 15 12.02 -15.12 -7.20
C PRO A 15 11.05 -16.18 -7.75
N ASP A 16 11.37 -17.47 -7.57
CA ASP A 16 10.60 -18.63 -8.02
C ASP A 16 9.56 -19.14 -7.00
N CYS A 17 9.27 -18.37 -5.94
CA CYS A 17 8.34 -18.80 -4.92
C CYS A 17 6.89 -18.88 -5.45
N PRO A 18 6.20 -20.03 -5.32
CA PRO A 18 4.81 -20.16 -5.78
C PRO A 18 3.81 -19.38 -4.93
N GLY A 19 4.24 -18.85 -3.78
CA GLY A 19 3.41 -18.07 -2.85
C GLY A 19 3.38 -16.57 -3.14
N ILE A 20 4.11 -16.09 -4.15
CA ILE A 20 4.05 -14.67 -4.54
C ILE A 20 2.67 -14.43 -5.18
N SER A 21 1.90 -13.53 -4.59
CA SER A 21 0.55 -13.16 -5.05
C SER A 21 0.60 -12.08 -6.13
N GLN A 22 1.71 -11.34 -6.18
CA GLN A 22 1.99 -10.33 -7.19
C GLN A 22 2.60 -10.97 -8.45
N GLY A 23 2.55 -10.29 -9.60
CA GLY A 23 3.26 -10.74 -10.81
C GLY A 23 4.78 -10.70 -10.65
N THR A 24 5.52 -10.61 -11.76
CA THR A 24 6.98 -10.50 -11.73
C THR A 24 7.44 -9.30 -10.90
N LEU A 25 8.21 -9.56 -9.85
CA LEU A 25 8.81 -8.56 -8.97
C LEU A 25 10.31 -8.41 -9.27
N PRO A 26 10.92 -7.22 -9.04
CA PRO A 26 12.34 -7.02 -9.23
C PRO A 26 13.14 -7.87 -8.23
N GLU A 27 14.14 -8.56 -8.75
CA GLU A 27 15.10 -9.29 -7.92
C GLU A 27 16.11 -8.32 -7.29
N LEU A 28 16.36 -8.51 -6.00
CA LEU A 28 17.31 -7.73 -5.21
C LEU A 28 18.28 -8.68 -4.51
N THR A 29 19.50 -8.20 -4.29
CA THR A 29 20.46 -8.88 -3.45
C THR A 29 20.05 -8.82 -1.98
N THR A 30 20.51 -9.78 -1.17
CA THR A 30 20.32 -9.78 0.29
C THR A 30 20.74 -8.47 0.94
N ALA A 31 21.84 -7.88 0.46
CA ALA A 31 22.37 -6.63 1.00
C ALA A 31 21.46 -5.43 0.70
N GLU A 32 20.86 -5.40 -0.50
CA GLU A 32 19.88 -4.37 -0.87
C GLU A 32 18.59 -4.52 -0.07
N ILE A 33 18.09 -5.74 0.09
CA ILE A 33 16.90 -6.05 0.91
C ILE A 33 17.13 -5.61 2.36
N ALA A 34 18.26 -5.98 2.98
CA ALA A 34 18.56 -5.60 4.36
C ALA A 34 18.66 -4.07 4.56
N ARG A 35 19.15 -3.35 3.55
CA ARG A 35 19.28 -1.89 3.59
C ARG A 35 17.94 -1.18 3.42
N SER A 36 17.17 -1.61 2.43
CA SER A 36 15.93 -0.94 1.99
C SER A 36 14.69 -1.39 2.77
N HIS A 37 14.64 -2.66 3.20
CA HIS A 37 13.51 -3.28 3.90
C HIS A 37 13.92 -4.02 5.19
N PRO A 38 14.53 -3.32 6.16
CA PRO A 38 15.10 -3.95 7.37
C PRO A 38 14.06 -4.52 8.35
N ASN A 39 12.79 -4.14 8.21
CA ASN A 39 11.70 -4.68 9.01
C ASN A 39 10.93 -5.80 8.29
N ALA A 40 11.31 -6.17 7.06
CA ALA A 40 10.62 -7.19 6.29
C ALA A 40 10.65 -8.57 6.97
N VAL A 41 9.69 -9.41 6.60
CA VAL A 41 9.55 -10.77 7.11
C VAL A 41 10.01 -11.75 6.05
N MET A 42 10.93 -12.64 6.39
CA MET A 42 11.32 -13.70 5.48
C MET A 42 10.23 -14.75 5.41
N HIS A 43 9.81 -15.10 4.19
CA HIS A 43 9.04 -16.32 3.96
C HIS A 43 9.96 -17.54 4.06
N ASN A 44 9.38 -18.71 4.34
CA ASN A 44 10.14 -19.96 4.50
C ASN A 44 10.90 -20.38 3.24
N CYS A 45 10.54 -19.86 2.07
CA CYS A 45 11.29 -20.12 0.83
C CYS A 45 12.61 -19.35 0.76
N TYR A 46 12.83 -18.33 1.59
CA TYR A 46 13.99 -17.44 1.54
C TYR A 46 14.77 -17.45 2.87
N HIS A 47 16.09 -17.59 2.77
CA HIS A 47 16.98 -17.51 3.93
C HIS A 47 18.18 -16.61 3.61
N PHE A 48 18.32 -15.51 4.35
CA PHE A 48 19.36 -14.50 4.09
C PHE A 48 20.79 -15.07 4.11
N HIS A 49 21.05 -16.12 4.90
CA HIS A 49 22.37 -16.76 4.97
C HIS A 49 22.80 -17.45 3.66
N GLN A 50 21.85 -17.80 2.78
CA GLN A 50 22.16 -18.41 1.49
C GLN A 50 22.65 -17.37 0.47
N ASN A 51 22.51 -16.07 0.80
CA ASN A 51 22.90 -14.94 -0.04
C ASN A 51 22.39 -15.01 -1.49
N THR A 52 21.21 -15.61 -1.69
CA THR A 52 20.54 -15.67 -2.99
C THR A 52 19.76 -14.39 -3.26
N ALA A 53 19.48 -14.11 -4.53
CA ALA A 53 18.52 -13.07 -4.89
C ALA A 53 17.16 -13.34 -4.24
N GLY A 54 16.46 -12.26 -3.90
CA GLY A 54 15.11 -12.30 -3.35
C GLY A 54 14.23 -11.22 -3.96
N VAL A 55 12.93 -11.38 -3.81
CA VAL A 55 11.94 -10.38 -4.21
C VAL A 55 11.21 -9.86 -2.99
N VAL A 56 10.81 -8.59 -3.05
CA VAL A 56 10.09 -7.91 -1.96
C VAL A 56 8.63 -7.81 -2.35
N GLU A 57 7.77 -8.58 -1.69
CA GLU A 57 6.32 -8.55 -1.89
C GLU A 57 5.66 -7.61 -0.85
N PRO A 58 4.99 -6.53 -1.30
CA PRO A 58 4.20 -5.70 -0.40
C PRO A 58 3.04 -6.50 0.23
N VAL A 59 2.90 -6.39 1.55
CA VAL A 59 1.80 -7.03 2.29
C VAL A 59 0.78 -5.99 2.71
N VAL A 60 -0.50 -6.26 2.41
CA VAL A 60 -1.62 -5.44 2.91
C VAL A 60 -1.98 -5.91 4.31
N TYR A 61 -1.78 -5.04 5.29
CA TYR A 61 -2.26 -5.27 6.65
C TYR A 61 -3.64 -4.63 6.81
N PRO A 62 -4.65 -5.34 7.32
CA PRO A 62 -5.92 -4.72 7.66
C PRO A 62 -5.71 -3.63 8.73
N PRO A 63 -6.61 -2.65 8.84
CA PRO A 63 -6.60 -1.69 9.93
C PRO A 63 -6.50 -2.41 11.28
N HIS A 64 -5.60 -1.95 12.15
CA HIS A 64 -5.35 -2.57 13.45
C HIS A 64 -4.83 -1.53 14.44
N ASP A 65 -5.17 -1.73 15.71
CA ASP A 65 -4.60 -0.93 16.79
C ASP A 65 -3.10 -1.16 16.93
N TYR A 66 -2.41 -0.11 17.32
CA TYR A 66 -0.99 -0.20 17.66
C TYR A 66 -0.77 -1.22 18.79
N LYS A 67 0.14 -2.16 18.54
CA LYS A 67 0.66 -3.09 19.55
C LYS A 67 2.17 -2.92 19.64
N PRO A 68 2.78 -2.75 20.81
CA PRO A 68 4.22 -2.53 20.91
C PRO A 68 5.02 -3.76 20.44
N SER A 69 5.96 -3.56 19.52
CA SER A 69 6.90 -4.59 19.08
C SER A 69 8.05 -4.76 20.07
N THR A 70 8.56 -6.00 20.18
CA THR A 70 9.83 -6.29 20.86
C THR A 70 11.04 -5.93 19.99
N ASN A 71 10.86 -5.80 18.67
CA ASN A 71 11.91 -5.32 17.77
C ASN A 71 12.02 -3.79 17.84
N LYS A 72 13.21 -3.30 18.23
CA LYS A 72 13.51 -1.88 18.44
C LYS A 72 14.75 -1.48 17.64
N PRO A 73 14.63 -1.26 16.32
CA PRO A 73 15.76 -0.78 15.52
C PRO A 73 16.29 0.53 16.07
N ALA A 74 17.62 0.66 16.19
CA ALA A 74 18.26 1.84 16.80
C ALA A 74 18.03 3.13 16.00
N ASP A 75 17.70 3.02 14.72
CA ASP A 75 17.40 4.11 13.80
C ASP A 75 15.89 4.36 13.65
N ALA A 76 15.03 3.70 14.44
CA ALA A 76 13.60 3.94 14.40
C ALA A 76 13.24 5.25 15.10
N ARG A 77 12.57 6.15 14.36
CA ARG A 77 12.05 7.42 14.86
C ARG A 77 10.97 7.23 15.92
N ARG A 78 10.17 6.17 15.77
CA ARG A 78 9.10 5.75 16.67
C ARG A 78 9.16 4.24 16.89
N PRO A 79 8.57 3.71 17.98
CA PRO A 79 8.41 2.27 18.16
C PRO A 79 7.66 1.61 17.00
N LEU A 80 8.04 0.37 16.68
CA LEU A 80 7.36 -0.43 15.66
C LEU A 80 6.12 -1.13 16.25
N CYS A 81 5.12 -1.37 15.40
CA CYS A 81 3.95 -2.18 15.72
C CYS A 81 4.28 -3.68 15.63
N ALA A 82 3.84 -4.50 16.58
CA ALA A 82 4.01 -5.95 16.56
C ALA A 82 3.24 -6.62 15.40
N THR A 83 2.14 -6.01 14.96
CA THR A 83 1.28 -6.55 13.90
C THR A 83 1.88 -6.30 12.51
N CYS A 84 2.08 -5.03 12.13
CA CYS A 84 2.57 -4.68 10.79
C CYS A 84 4.08 -4.43 10.71
N ARG A 85 4.79 -4.38 11.84
CA ARG A 85 6.23 -4.06 11.95
C ARG A 85 6.61 -2.70 11.36
N GLY A 86 5.65 -1.84 11.05
CA GLY A 86 5.86 -0.45 10.68
C GLY A 86 5.73 0.48 11.89
N THR A 87 6.18 1.71 11.75
CA THR A 87 5.89 2.79 12.70
C THR A 87 4.51 3.36 12.42
N HIS A 88 3.70 3.56 13.46
CA HIS A 88 2.46 4.32 13.34
C HIS A 88 2.76 5.82 13.52
N GLY A 89 2.12 6.67 12.72
CA GLY A 89 2.08 8.11 12.96
C GLY A 89 1.04 8.47 14.03
N ASP A 90 1.09 9.70 14.53
CA ASP A 90 0.07 10.26 15.44
C ASP A 90 -1.27 10.50 14.71
N GLN A 91 -1.92 9.44 14.20
CA GLN A 91 -3.34 9.35 13.83
C GLN A 91 -3.63 8.00 13.15
N GLN A 92 -4.35 7.13 13.85
CA GLN A 92 -5.05 5.97 13.30
C GLN A 92 -6.48 6.00 13.84
N VAL A 93 -7.35 6.72 13.14
CA VAL A 93 -8.79 6.55 12.90
C VAL A 93 -9.04 7.58 11.79
N GLU A 94 -9.36 7.21 10.55
CA GLU A 94 -10.69 6.79 10.15
C GLU A 94 -10.63 5.72 9.05
N GLY A 95 -11.59 4.80 9.10
CA GLY A 95 -11.79 3.80 8.06
C GLY A 95 -12.31 4.41 6.74
N ALA A 96 -12.46 3.50 5.78
CA ALA A 96 -12.89 3.70 4.40
C ALA A 96 -11.75 4.03 3.42
N GLY A 97 -11.63 3.15 2.42
CA GLY A 97 -10.70 3.33 1.33
C GLY A 97 -10.95 4.61 0.56
N LEU A 98 -9.88 5.32 0.26
CA LEU A 98 -9.75 6.08 -0.96
C LEU A 98 -8.26 6.23 -1.26
N LEU A 99 -7.85 5.75 -2.44
CA LEU A 99 -6.62 6.18 -3.08
C LEU A 99 -6.72 7.71 -3.26
N LEU A 100 -6.05 8.50 -2.42
CA LEU A 100 -5.86 9.91 -2.72
C LEU A 100 -4.71 10.04 -3.73
N PRO A 101 -4.93 10.69 -4.89
CA PRO A 101 -3.89 10.93 -5.88
C PRO A 101 -2.84 11.89 -5.35
N THR A 102 -1.59 11.66 -5.75
CA THR A 102 -0.49 12.59 -5.59
C THR A 102 -0.84 13.95 -6.19
N ARG A 103 -0.51 15.03 -5.46
CA ARG A 103 -0.62 16.43 -5.91
C ARG A 103 -0.04 16.57 -7.32
N GLY A 104 -0.90 16.86 -8.30
CA GLY A 104 -0.51 17.20 -9.67
C GLY A 104 -1.42 16.66 -10.77
N GLN A 105 -2.29 15.69 -10.50
CA GLN A 105 -3.17 15.13 -11.53
C GLN A 105 -4.54 15.84 -11.51
N ARG A 106 -4.80 16.66 -12.53
CA ARG A 106 -6.14 17.20 -12.81
C ARG A 106 -7.02 16.02 -13.23
N ILE A 107 -7.95 15.63 -12.37
CA ILE A 107 -9.03 14.71 -12.75
C ILE A 107 -9.99 15.51 -13.61
N LEU A 108 -10.02 15.22 -14.91
CA LEU A 108 -11.09 15.62 -15.81
C LEU A 108 -12.30 14.75 -15.43
N LEU A 109 -13.29 15.33 -14.75
CA LEU A 109 -14.56 14.66 -14.49
C LEU A 109 -15.24 14.41 -15.85
N PRO A 110 -15.58 13.16 -16.23
CA PRO A 110 -16.49 12.94 -17.34
C PRO A 110 -17.85 13.52 -16.95
N GLY A 111 -18.34 14.42 -17.80
CA GLY A 111 -19.65 15.06 -17.65
C GLY A 111 -20.73 14.01 -17.42
N GLU A 112 -21.49 14.27 -16.38
CA GLU A 112 -22.71 13.57 -16.01
C GLU A 112 -23.69 13.71 -17.18
N SER A 113 -23.71 12.70 -18.04
CA SER A 113 -24.73 12.51 -19.06
C SER A 113 -26.04 12.11 -18.39
N SER A 114 -26.72 13.11 -17.83
CA SER A 114 -28.14 13.01 -17.52
C SER A 114 -28.93 13.09 -18.82
N GLY A 115 -29.81 12.11 -19.01
CA GLY A 115 -30.47 11.76 -20.26
C GLY A 115 -31.10 12.93 -21.01
N GLY A 116 -31.01 12.85 -22.34
CA GLY A 116 -31.79 13.71 -23.21
C GLY A 116 -33.28 13.41 -23.12
N ILE A 117 -34.07 14.48 -23.24
CA ILE A 117 -35.33 14.51 -24.00
C ILE A 117 -35.33 15.84 -24.78
N PRO A 118 -35.72 15.84 -26.07
CA PRO A 118 -35.36 16.84 -27.06
C PRO A 118 -36.18 18.13 -26.99
N GLY A 119 -35.61 19.21 -27.55
CA GLY A 119 -36.34 20.45 -27.78
C GLY A 119 -37.45 20.30 -28.82
N GLY A 120 -38.56 21.00 -28.60
CA GLY A 120 -39.56 21.25 -29.64
C GLY A 120 -40.94 21.63 -29.10
N GLY A 121 -41.32 22.90 -29.28
CA GLY A 121 -42.70 23.26 -29.61
C GLY A 121 -43.68 23.51 -28.47
N LEU A 122 -43.98 24.79 -28.25
CA LEU A 122 -45.25 25.30 -27.71
C LEU A 122 -46.43 24.76 -28.54
N ILE A 123 -47.49 24.18 -27.93
CA ILE A 123 -48.92 24.31 -28.32
C ILE A 123 -49.84 24.05 -27.11
N LEU A 124 -50.64 25.06 -26.74
CA LEU A 124 -51.99 24.99 -26.16
C LEU A 124 -52.95 25.61 -27.22
N PRO A 125 -54.30 25.54 -27.18
CA PRO A 125 -55.26 24.79 -26.36
C PRO A 125 -56.36 24.08 -27.22
N GLY A 126 -57.44 23.56 -26.59
CA GLY A 126 -58.75 23.35 -27.24
C GLY A 126 -59.45 22.05 -26.84
N ASN A 127 -60.13 22.03 -25.69
CA ASN A 127 -61.59 22.19 -25.51
C ASN A 127 -62.47 21.02 -25.94
N ARG A 128 -63.21 20.51 -24.96
CA ARG A 128 -64.62 20.18 -25.09
C ARG A 128 -65.41 21.11 -24.18
#